data_AF-A0A142YQ14-F1
#
_entry.id   AF-A0A142YQ14-F1
#
_cell.length_a   1.000
_cell.length_b   1.000
_cell.length_c   1.000
_cell.angle_alpha   90.00
_cell.angle_beta   90.00
_cell.angle_gamma   90.00
#
_symmetry.space_group_name_H-M   'P 1'
#
loop_
_entity.id
_entity.type
_entity.pdbx_description
1 polymer ?
#
loop_
_entity_poly.entity_id
_entity_poly.type
_entity_poly.pdbx_seq_one_letter_code
_entity_poly.pdbx_strand_id
1 'polypeptide(L)' 'MTRPELIRIAERRGRSVEQIVFRFALDMGMVALTGTTDADHMMDDLEVFEFHLEPGEVRQIERLGA' A
#
# COMPACT_ATOMS: atom_id res chain seq x y z
N MET A 1 -13.61 2.85 -4.66
CA MET A 1 -13.46 2.00 -5.86
C MET A 1 -12.57 0.82 -5.47
N THR A 2 -13.14 -0.33 -5.15
CA THR A 2 -12.38 -1.51 -4.69
C THR A 2 -11.76 -2.23 -5.89
N ARG A 3 -10.42 -2.36 -5.93
CA ARG A 3 -9.70 -3.16 -6.93
C ARG A 3 -9.40 -4.53 -6.34
N PRO A 4 -9.98 -5.64 -6.86
CA PRO A 4 -9.79 -6.99 -6.30
C PRO A 4 -8.32 -7.43 -6.24
N GLU A 5 -7.46 -6.89 -7.09
CA GLU A 5 -6.02 -7.11 -7.07
C GLU A 5 -5.38 -6.60 -5.80
N LEU A 6 -5.72 -5.37 -5.38
CA LEU A 6 -5.20 -4.76 -4.16
C LEU A 6 -5.68 -5.51 -2.92
N ILE A 7 -6.96 -5.92 -2.90
CA ILE A 7 -7.52 -6.73 -1.80
C ILE A 7 -6.74 -8.03 -1.65
N ARG A 8 -6.50 -8.75 -2.75
CA ARG A 8 -5.75 -10.02 -2.71
C ARG A 8 -4.31 -9.83 -2.26
N ILE A 9 -3.66 -8.72 -2.58
CA ILE A 9 -2.30 -8.40 -2.09
C ILE A 9 -2.36 -8.12 -0.59
N ALA A 10 -3.29 -7.28 -0.15
CA ALA A 10 -3.53 -6.92 1.24
C ALA A 10 -3.79 -8.16 2.11
N GLU A 11 -4.68 -9.06 1.69
CA GLU A 11 -4.99 -10.32 2.38
C GLU A 11 -3.75 -11.22 2.53
N ARG A 12 -2.97 -11.42 1.45
CA ARG A 12 -1.75 -12.25 1.51
C ARG A 12 -0.70 -11.67 2.45
N ARG A 13 -0.65 -10.35 2.57
CA ARG A 13 0.33 -9.61 3.38
C ARG A 13 -0.15 -9.40 4.82
N GLY A 14 -1.42 -9.63 5.11
CA GLY A 14 -2.03 -9.28 6.40
C GLY A 14 -2.02 -7.77 6.66
N ARG A 15 -2.24 -6.97 5.60
CA ARG A 15 -2.20 -5.49 5.63
C ARG A 15 -3.51 -4.90 5.10
N SER A 16 -3.75 -3.62 5.34
CA SER A 16 -4.87 -2.90 4.72
C SER A 16 -4.57 -2.54 3.26
N VAL A 17 -5.62 -2.24 2.47
CA VAL A 17 -5.43 -1.81 1.07
C VAL A 17 -4.69 -0.48 1.00
N GLU A 18 -4.95 0.41 1.96
CA GLU A 18 -4.31 1.70 2.14
C GLU A 18 -2.81 1.52 2.36
N GLN A 19 -2.42 0.60 3.24
CA GLN A 19 -1.01 0.25 3.47
C GLN A 19 -0.33 -0.28 2.21
N ILE A 20 -1.02 -1.11 1.40
CA ILE A 20 -0.48 -1.58 0.11
C ILE A 20 -0.24 -0.43 -0.85
N VAL A 21 -1.18 0.53 -0.94
CA VAL A 21 -1.05 1.69 -1.83
C VAL A 21 0.08 2.63 -1.39
N PHE A 22 0.19 2.89 -0.09
CA PHE A 22 1.28 3.70 0.46
C PHE A 22 2.63 3.03 0.27
N ARG A 23 2.70 1.72 0.56
CA ARG A 23 3.93 0.96 0.31
C ARG A 23 4.35 1.00 -1.15
N PHE A 24 3.39 0.85 -2.06
CA PHE A 24 3.64 0.97 -3.50
C PHE A 24 4.23 2.33 -3.86
N ALA A 25 3.63 3.44 -3.40
CA ALA A 25 4.16 4.77 -3.68
C ALA A 25 5.60 4.94 -3.19
N LEU A 26 5.91 4.46 -1.99
CA LEU A 26 7.25 4.51 -1.41
C LEU A 26 8.25 3.64 -2.19
N ASP A 27 7.88 2.43 -2.61
CA ASP A 27 8.72 1.54 -3.42
C ASP A 27 9.00 2.13 -4.81
N MET A 28 8.10 2.97 -5.35
CA MET A 28 8.30 3.73 -6.57
C MET A 28 9.15 5.00 -6.39
N GLY A 29 9.67 5.25 -5.18
CA GLY A 29 10.50 6.41 -4.86
C GLY A 29 9.72 7.70 -4.64
N MET A 30 8.39 7.63 -4.47
CA MET A 30 7.58 8.78 -4.11
C MET A 30 7.63 9.03 -2.60
N VAL A 31 7.39 10.27 -2.20
CA VAL A 31 7.16 10.63 -0.79
C VAL A 31 5.65 10.70 -0.56
N ALA A 32 5.10 9.79 0.24
CA ALA A 32 3.68 9.79 0.60
C ALA A 32 3.41 10.84 1.68
N LEU A 33 2.51 11.78 1.40
CA LEU A 33 2.00 12.72 2.39
C LEU A 33 0.73 12.16 3.01
N THR A 34 0.72 12.02 4.32
CA THR A 34 -0.44 11.51 5.05
C THR A 34 -1.21 12.64 5.70
N GLY A 35 -2.51 12.47 5.81
CA GLY A 35 -3.44 13.51 6.26
C GLY A 35 -4.52 12.91 7.14
N THR A 36 -4.14 12.52 8.36
CA THR A 36 -5.04 11.91 9.34
C THR A 36 -4.88 12.57 10.72
N THR A 37 -5.96 12.60 11.50
CA THR A 37 -5.95 12.94 12.93
C THR A 37 -6.35 11.74 13.80
N ASP A 38 -6.63 10.61 13.18
CA ASP A 38 -6.98 9.36 13.84
C ASP A 38 -5.71 8.57 14.16
N ALA A 39 -5.60 8.12 15.41
CA ALA A 39 -4.38 7.49 15.91
C ALA A 39 -4.10 6.13 15.27
N ASP A 40 -5.15 5.35 14.98
CA ASP A 40 -5.00 4.03 14.37
C ASP A 40 -4.51 4.19 12.92
N HIS A 41 -5.05 5.15 12.18
CA HIS A 41 -4.55 5.49 10.85
C HIS A 41 -3.11 6.01 10.87
N MET A 42 -2.71 6.82 11.87
CA MET A 42 -1.30 7.24 12.00
C MET A 42 -0.36 6.06 12.20
N MET A 43 -0.79 5.04 12.97
CA MET A 43 -0.01 3.83 13.17
C MET A 43 0.08 3.02 11.88
N ASP A 44 -1.05 2.81 11.19
CA ASP A 44 -1.09 2.11 9.91
C ASP A 44 -0.17 2.74 8.88
N ASP A 45 -0.13 4.08 8.81
CA ASP A 45 0.75 4.86 7.94
C ASP A 45 2.23 4.64 8.24
N LEU A 46 2.59 4.37 9.50
CA LEU A 46 3.98 4.07 9.90
C LEU A 46 4.34 2.61 9.65
N GLU A 47 3.40 1.68 9.76
CA GLU A 47 3.65 0.25 9.53
C GLU A 47 4.05 -0.08 8.08
N VAL A 48 3.80 0.82 7.12
CA VAL A 48 4.21 0.64 5.72
C VAL A 48 5.73 0.56 5.56
N PHE A 49 6.52 0.96 6.55
CA PHE A 49 7.98 0.82 6.52
C PHE A 49 8.48 -0.57 6.95
N GLU A 50 7.60 -1.40 7.54
CA GLU A 50 7.95 -2.73 8.06
C GLU A 50 7.90 -3.83 6.99
N PHE A 51 7.57 -3.49 5.74
CA PHE A 51 7.55 -4.43 4.63
C PHE A 51 7.92 -3.77 3.30
N HIS A 52 8.05 -4.58 2.25
CA HIS A 52 8.16 -4.15 0.86
C HIS A 52 7.27 -5.00 -0.01
N LEU A 53 6.79 -4.43 -1.12
CA LEU A 53 6.09 -5.21 -2.13
C LEU A 53 7.08 -6.05 -2.93
N GLU A 54 6.67 -7.25 -3.31
CA GLU A 54 7.48 -8.05 -4.22
C GLU A 54 7.44 -7.44 -5.63
N PRO A 55 8.49 -7.62 -6.44
CA PRO A 55 8.50 -7.11 -7.81
C PRO A 55 7.29 -7.56 -8.65
N GLY A 56 6.74 -8.75 -8.37
CA GLY A 56 5.52 -9.24 -9.01
C GLY A 56 4.27 -8.45 -8.63
N GLU A 57 4.17 -8.03 -7.37
CA GLU A 57 3.05 -7.25 -6.84
C GLU A 57 3.13 -5.80 -7.32
N VAL A 58 4.34 -5.21 -7.35
CA VAL A 58 4.58 -3.89 -7.95
C VAL A 58 4.10 -3.87 -9.40
N ARG A 59 4.54 -4.83 -10.22
CA ARG A 59 4.09 -4.96 -11.62
C ARG A 59 2.58 -5.18 -11.77
N GLN A 60 1.96 -5.85 -10.80
CA GLN A 60 0.51 -6.05 -10.80
C GLN A 60 -0.22 -4.73 -10.56
N ILE A 61 0.25 -3.90 -9.63
CA ILE A 61 -0.33 -2.60 -9.30
C ILE A 61 -0.13 -1.60 -10.43
N GLU A 62 1.06 -1.55 -11.05
CA GLU A 62 1.35 -0.65 -12.19
C GLU A 62 0.36 -0.82 -13.34
N ARG A 63 -0.09 -2.06 -13.60
CA ARG A 63 -1.07 -2.37 -14.66
C ARG A 63 -2.49 -1.88 -14.36
N LEU A 64 -2.79 -1.47 -13.13
CA LEU A 64 -4.11 -0.95 -12.75
C LEU A 64 -4.33 0.51 -13.17
N GLY A 65 -3.25 1.24 -13.45
CA GLY A 65 -3.28 2.63 -13.91
C GLY A 65 -3.21 2.80 -15.44
N ALA A 66 -3.04 1.69 -16.17
CA ALA A 66 -3.16 1.64 -17.63
C ALA A 66 -4.63 1.58 -18.06
#